data_AF-A0A931SD95-F1
#
_entry.id   AF-A0A931SD95-F1
#
_cell.length_a   1.000
_cell.length_b   1.000
_cell.length_c   1.000
_cell.angle_alpha   90.00
_cell.angle_beta   90.00
_cell.angle_gamma   90.00
#
_symmetry.space_group_name_H-M   'P 1'
#
loop_
_entity.id
_entity.type
_entity.pdbx_description
1 polymer ?
#
loop_
_entity_poly.entity_id
_entity_poly.type
_entity_poly.pdbx_seq_one_letter_code
_entity_poly.pdbx_strand_id
1 'polypeptide(L)'
;KWTDDFKATGLAARGWVVLSFDLDEGKLRTYLCDSHNQGGVWNSIALLIMDVYEHAYFIDYATGRKAYIEAFMKLIDWEAVNRIAEKFKLAAYRNFGS
;
A
#
# COMPACT_ATOMS: atom_id res chain seq x y z
N LYS A 1 -3.41 0.36 -12.65
CA LYS A 1 -2.36 1.40 -12.46
C LYS A 1 -1.81 1.35 -11.04
N TRP A 2 -2.48 1.87 -10.00
CA TRP A 2 -1.94 1.78 -8.62
C TRP A 2 -1.74 0.34 -8.13
N THR A 3 -2.62 -0.60 -8.52
CA THR A 3 -2.51 -2.03 -8.19
C THR A 3 -1.27 -2.69 -8.79
N ASP A 4 -0.87 -2.27 -9.99
CA ASP A 4 0.29 -2.83 -10.70
C ASP A 4 1.57 -2.29 -10.07
N ASP A 5 1.58 -0.98 -9.76
CA ASP A 5 2.67 -0.33 -9.02
C ASP A 5 2.83 -0.93 -7.62
N PHE A 6 1.73 -1.20 -6.92
CA PHE A 6 1.74 -1.83 -5.59
C PHE A 6 2.31 -3.26 -5.64
N LYS A 7 1.91 -4.06 -6.62
CA LYS A 7 2.45 -5.41 -6.83
C LYS A 7 3.93 -5.39 -7.20
N ALA A 8 4.33 -4.51 -8.11
CA ALA A 8 5.72 -4.35 -8.52
C ALA A 8 6.61 -3.90 -7.36
N THR A 9 6.11 -2.96 -6.55
CA THR A 9 6.80 -2.50 -5.35
C THR A 9 6.92 -3.62 -4.31
N GLY A 10 5.88 -4.44 -4.12
CA GLY A 10 5.94 -5.61 -3.24
C GLY A 10 6.96 -6.66 -3.67
N LEU A 11 7.22 -6.80 -4.96
CA LEU A 11 8.28 -7.67 -5.45
C LEU A 11 9.68 -7.13 -5.15
N ALA A 12 9.85 -5.80 -5.20
CA ALA A 12 11.13 -5.12 -5.02
C ALA A 12 11.46 -4.76 -3.55
N ALA A 13 10.44 -4.57 -2.72
CA ALA A 13 10.59 -4.17 -1.33
C ALA A 13 11.15 -5.30 -0.45
N ARG A 14 11.88 -4.89 0.59
CA ARG A 14 12.49 -5.75 1.61
C ARG A 14 11.86 -5.56 2.99
N GLY A 15 11.05 -4.51 3.14
CA GLY A 15 10.34 -4.18 4.37
C GLY A 15 8.83 -4.18 4.17
N TRP A 16 8.29 -2.98 3.91
CA TRP A 16 6.86 -2.75 3.84
C TRP A 16 6.51 -1.97 2.58
N VAL A 17 5.32 -2.23 2.04
CA VAL A 17 4.72 -1.43 0.97
C VAL A 17 3.50 -0.71 1.52
N VAL A 18 3.48 0.61 1.39
CA VAL A 18 2.38 1.46 1.89
C VAL A 18 1.68 2.11 0.71
N LEU A 19 0.39 1.81 0.53
CA LEU A 19 -0.47 2.60 -0.33
C LEU A 19 -1.03 3.76 0.50
N SER A 20 -0.82 4.96 0.02
CA SER A 20 -1.30 6.19 0.65
C SER A 20 -2.09 7.04 -0.34
N PHE A 21 -2.94 7.92 0.19
CA PHE A 21 -3.58 8.98 -0.57
C PHE A 21 -2.87 10.29 -0.30
N ASP A 22 -2.28 10.88 -1.35
CA ASP A 22 -1.65 12.18 -1.34
C ASP A 22 -2.74 13.26 -1.38
N LEU A 23 -2.83 14.08 -0.34
CA LEU A 23 -3.88 15.10 -0.20
C LEU A 23 -3.61 16.36 -1.04
N ASP A 24 -2.36 16.58 -1.46
CA ASP A 24 -2.00 17.71 -2.32
C ASP A 24 -2.39 17.43 -3.78
N GLU A 25 -2.09 16.22 -4.27
CA GLU A 25 -2.43 15.81 -5.63
C GLU A 25 -3.82 15.19 -5.76
N GLY A 26 -4.41 14.74 -4.66
CA GLY A 26 -5.68 14.02 -4.65
C GLY A 26 -5.60 12.63 -5.29
N LYS A 27 -4.44 11.95 -5.15
CA LYS A 27 -4.13 10.70 -5.87
C LYS A 27 -3.55 9.63 -4.94
N LEU A 28 -3.73 8.37 -5.33
CA LEU A 28 -3.09 7.23 -4.66
C LEU A 28 -1.62 7.13 -5.07
N ARG A 29 -0.74 6.93 -4.09
CA ARG A 29 0.70 6.70 -4.26
C ARG A 29 1.16 5.51 -3.45
N THR A 30 2.07 4.74 -4.03
CA THR A 30 2.71 3.61 -3.38
C THR A 30 4.09 4.03 -2.88
N TYR A 31 4.38 3.78 -1.61
CA TYR A 31 5.67 4.02 -0.99
C TYR A 31 6.31 2.70 -0.56
N LEU A 32 7.61 2.60 -0.80
CA LEU A 32 8.46 1.50 -0.38
C LEU A 32 9.16 1.93 0.91
N CYS A 33 8.91 1.21 2.00
CA CYS A 33 9.49 1.49 3.30
C CYS A 33 10.36 0.30 3.73
N ASP A 34 11.61 0.33 3.26
CA ASP A 34 12.60 -0.74 3.52
C ASP A 34 13.25 -0.64 4.91
N SER A 35 13.11 0.49 5.59
CA SER A 35 13.60 0.71 6.94
C SER A 35 12.59 1.57 7.67
N HIS A 36 12.17 1.13 8.88
CA HIS A 36 10.98 1.55 9.63
C HIS A 36 10.75 3.08 9.81
N ASN A 37 11.67 3.93 9.37
CA ASN A 37 11.72 5.36 9.69
C ASN A 37 11.97 6.28 8.48
N GLN A 38 11.97 5.80 7.23
CA GLN A 38 12.21 6.66 6.05
C GLN A 38 11.07 6.60 5.05
N GLY A 39 10.52 7.77 4.69
CA GLY A 39 9.49 7.90 3.66
C GLY A 39 8.15 8.47 4.12
N GLY A 40 8.08 9.12 5.29
CA GLY A 40 6.89 9.88 5.68
C GLY A 40 6.63 10.99 4.66
N VAL A 41 5.75 10.73 3.70
CA VAL A 41 5.28 11.77 2.80
C VAL A 41 4.28 12.62 3.57
N TRP A 42 4.69 13.85 3.84
CA TRP A 42 3.86 14.86 4.48
C TRP A 42 2.57 15.04 3.70
N ASN A 43 1.47 15.25 4.42
CA ASN A 43 0.14 15.40 3.83
C ASN A 43 -0.36 14.18 3.02
N SER A 44 0.05 12.96 3.42
CA SER A 44 -0.50 11.71 2.88
C SER A 44 -1.15 10.85 3.96
N ILE A 45 -2.22 10.15 3.58
CA ILE A 45 -2.98 9.24 4.46
C ILE A 45 -2.73 7.80 4.04
N ALA A 46 -2.11 6.99 4.91
CA ALA A 46 -1.93 5.56 4.67
C ALA A 46 -3.27 4.83 4.66
N LEU A 47 -3.53 4.06 3.60
CA LEU A 47 -4.77 3.31 3.37
C LEU A 47 -4.55 1.80 3.45
N LEU A 48 -3.45 1.31 2.88
CA LEU A 48 -3.10 -0.11 2.90
C LEU A 48 -1.61 -0.27 3.18
N ILE A 49 -1.29 -1.27 3.99
CA ILE A 49 0.09 -1.60 4.33
C ILE A 49 0.26 -3.11 4.11
N MET A 50 1.23 -3.48 3.29
CA MET A 50 1.59 -4.88 3.04
C MET A 50 3.00 -5.12 3.59
N ASP A 51 3.11 -6.05 4.52
CA ASP A 51 4.39 -6.50 5.07
C ASP A 51 5.04 -7.49 4.12
N VAL A 52 6.26 -7.18 3.69
CA VAL A 52 7.08 -8.01 2.79
C VAL A 52 8.44 -8.40 3.36
N TYR A 53 8.61 -8.35 4.68
CA TYR A 53 9.87 -8.73 5.32
C TYR A 53 10.25 -10.18 5.02
N GLU A 54 11.52 -10.45 4.68
CA GLU A 54 12.01 -11.79 4.34
C GLU A 54 11.79 -12.82 5.47
N HIS A 55 11.70 -12.37 6.72
CA HIS A 55 11.39 -13.23 7.87
C HIS A 55 9.91 -13.62 8.01
N ALA A 56 8.97 -12.87 7.41
CA ALA A 56 7.55 -13.23 7.41
C ALA A 56 7.24 -14.42 6.47
N TYR A 57 8.16 -14.71 5.55
CA TYR A 57 8.02 -15.75 4.53
C TYR A 57 8.93 -16.96 4.74
N PHE A 58 9.91 -16.86 5.63
CA PHE A 58 10.98 -17.86 5.74
C PHE A 58 10.50 -19.23 6.22
N ILE A 59 9.31 -19.31 6.86
CA ILE A 59 8.73 -20.58 7.31
C ILE A 59 7.96 -21.30 6.18
N ASP A 60 7.47 -20.60 5.15
CA ASP A 60 6.56 -21.18 4.13
C ASP A 60 7.02 -21.06 2.67
N TYR A 61 8.05 -20.27 2.33
CA TYR A 61 8.36 -19.94 0.93
C TYR A 61 9.31 -20.91 0.22
N ALA A 62 8.80 -22.12 -0.02
CA ALA A 62 9.03 -22.79 -1.30
C ALA A 62 8.12 -22.20 -2.42
N THR A 63 7.09 -21.42 -2.07
CA THR A 63 6.06 -20.89 -2.99
C THR A 63 6.15 -19.37 -3.19
N GLY A 64 7.28 -18.88 -3.71
CA GLY A 64 7.50 -17.59 -4.40
C GLY A 64 6.66 -16.34 -4.05
N ARG A 65 7.32 -15.26 -3.62
CA ARG A 65 6.80 -13.91 -3.27
C ARG A 65 5.61 -13.39 -4.11
N LYS A 66 5.55 -13.74 -5.39
CA LYS A 66 4.43 -13.39 -6.28
C LYS A 66 3.08 -13.98 -5.81
N ALA A 67 3.05 -15.23 -5.35
CA ALA A 67 1.84 -15.88 -4.86
C ALA A 67 1.32 -15.22 -3.58
N TYR A 68 2.22 -14.82 -2.67
CA TYR A 68 1.87 -14.01 -1.49
C TYR A 68 1.09 -12.76 -1.90
N ILE A 69 1.69 -11.96 -2.79
CA ILE A 69 1.14 -10.66 -3.19
C ILE A 69 -0.22 -10.86 -3.85
N GLU A 70 -0.37 -11.89 -4.68
CA GLU A 70 -1.67 -12.21 -5.29
C GLU A 70 -2.73 -12.63 -4.26
N ALA A 71 -2.37 -13.39 -3.23
CA ALA A 71 -3.27 -13.76 -2.15
C ALA A 71 -3.64 -12.54 -1.29
N PHE A 72 -2.65 -11.72 -0.91
CA PHE A 72 -2.86 -10.48 -0.17
C PHE A 72 -3.86 -9.58 -0.89
N MET A 73 -3.68 -9.35 -2.19
CA MET A 73 -4.57 -8.50 -2.99
C MET A 73 -6.02 -9.00 -3.03
N LYS A 74 -6.27 -10.31 -2.85
CA LYS A 74 -7.62 -10.90 -2.77
C LYS A 74 -8.23 -10.78 -1.38
N LEU A 75 -7.40 -10.70 -0.35
CA LEU A 75 -7.80 -10.66 1.07
C LEU A 75 -7.82 -9.23 1.63
N ILE A 76 -7.67 -8.22 0.79
CA ILE A 76 -7.77 -6.82 1.22
C ILE A 76 -9.15 -6.57 1.84
N ASP A 77 -9.15 -6.10 3.09
CA ASP A 77 -10.33 -5.59 3.75
C ASP A 77 -10.66 -4.17 3.24
N TRP A 78 -11.51 -4.11 2.21
CA TRP A 78 -11.96 -2.85 1.63
C TRP A 78 -12.86 -2.06 2.58
N GLU A 79 -13.52 -2.68 3.56
CA GLU A 79 -14.31 -1.95 4.55
C GLU A 79 -13.42 -1.15 5.49
N ALA A 80 -12.30 -1.73 5.92
CA ALA A 80 -11.29 -1.01 6.70
C ALA A 80 -10.71 0.18 5.91
N VAL A 81 -10.39 -0.03 4.62
CA VAL A 81 -9.91 1.05 3.73
C VAL A 81 -10.95 2.16 3.60
N ASN A 82 -12.20 1.81 3.32
CA ASN A 82 -13.29 2.78 3.16
C ASN A 82 -13.53 3.57 4.45
N ARG A 83 -13.47 2.92 5.61
CA ARG A 83 -13.61 3.58 6.92
C ARG A 83 -12.52 4.64 7.14
N ILE A 84 -11.27 4.35 6.75
CA ILE A 84 -10.18 5.34 6.81
C ILE A 84 -10.45 6.47 5.82
N ALA A 85 -10.86 6.14 4.59
CA ALA A 85 -11.15 7.14 3.57
C ALA A 85 -12.28 8.11 3.97
N GLU A 86 -13.34 7.59 4.59
CA GLU A 86 -14.45 8.39 5.13
C GLU A 86 -14.02 9.23 6.32
N LYS A 87 -13.26 8.65 7.26
CA LYS A 87 -12.74 9.35 8.45
C LYS A 87 -11.94 10.60 8.04
N PHE A 88 -11.12 10.48 6.99
CA PHE A 88 -10.33 11.59 6.46
C PHE A 88 -11.02 12.37 5.34
N LYS A 89 -12.29 12.06 5.03
CA LYS A 89 -13.08 12.70 3.97
C LYS A 89 -12.33 12.79 2.63
N LEU A 90 -11.59 11.74 2.27
CA LEU A 90 -10.70 11.74 1.10
C LEU A 90 -11.42 12.03 -0.22
N ALA A 91 -12.72 11.74 -0.29
CA ALA A 91 -13.56 12.09 -1.44
C ALA A 91 -13.58 13.61 -1.73
N ALA A 92 -13.41 14.47 -0.72
CA ALA A 92 -13.34 15.91 -0.90
C ALA A 92 -12.03 16.39 -1.56
N TYR A 93 -10.96 15.60 -1.42
CA TYR A 93 -9.63 15.86 -2.00
C TYR A 93 -9.43 15.14 -3.32
N ARG A 94 -10.37 14.26 -3.71
CA ARG A 94 -10.30 13.55 -4.98
C ARG A 94 -10.51 14.58 -6.09
N ASN A 95 -9.42 14.93 -6.76
CA ASN A 95 -9.46 15.78 -7.94
C ASN A 95 -10.31 15.06 -9.01
N PHE A 96 -11.59 15.46 -9.12
CA PHE A 96 -12.38 15.27 -10.32
C PHE A 96 -11.72 16.16 -11.37
N GLY A 97 -10.82 15.58 -12.16
CA GLY A 97 -10.16 16.31 -13.23
C GLY A 97 -11.21 17.00 -14.11
N SER A 98 -11.06 18.32 -14.23
CA SER A 98 -11.49 19.12 -15.38
C SER A 98 -10.84 18.60 -16.66
#